data_AF-A0A542DMP0-F1
#
_entry.id   AF-A0A542DMP0-F1
#
_cell.length_a   1.000
_cell.length_b   1.000
_cell.length_c   1.000
_cell.angle_alpha   90.00
_cell.angle_beta   90.00
_cell.angle_gamma   90.00
#
_symmetry.space_group_name_H-M   'P 1'
#
loop_
_entity.id
_entity.type
_entity.pdbx_description
1 polymer ?
#
loop_
_entity_poly.entity_id
_entity_poly.type
_entity_poly.pdbx_seq_one_letter_code
_entity_poly.pdbx_strand_id
1 'polypeptide(L)'
;MRRLRYRQLWRAVAAGAALAVLATPVQAHAQQEAAAPDCSGVRTDYRTYPVLRAGDSRAEVAAAQCLLHDAGHYSGAATGSMDTGTVSAVRDYQDAKGLPSSGELGARAWTALLSAGTTPLLRDGASGAAVSRVQRALNAALSADLAMDGLFGPNTESAVRGYQSSRGLGVDGVVGPNTWAALQSGKGVSGGNPPSDAFRVFLAPANAGGSDANSGLSVSEPILTLNRAQRVLAEANPDTDVEVRIRQGTYVAPQTDWRFYVPGHSVSFIPIDYRPGDDAGDIAGRPVFTNVRDGGGYRPGWWFRVMLPSDPDDPLYEGGDTSVDFRYLRVQNYTNGLSFDGQTPRKYEDENGWRIKPSEGVNGNSVFGMDFRNIGNRHAPGKTGYGAILTTNSSDNRITNNAFNNIENSGNQVGLIHGLYITHYSSSNVVERNKFERVSGDPVKVRNESNYNSFEHNTFIRTGRSAHYRGEFCDAACKRKNPGTSRQCASYHNRFFRNDLGRNYAGTRNLPTWDLSPDGLTNAGGGRCSLPSGEKRLATGYNTY
;
A
#
# COMPACT_ATOMS: atom_id res chain seq x y z
N MET A 1 11.15 44.84 76.53
CA MET A 1 12.19 45.52 77.33
C MET A 1 13.52 45.45 76.58
N ARG A 2 14.20 46.62 76.45
CA ARG A 2 15.64 46.89 76.15
C ARG A 2 16.30 46.21 74.91
N ARG A 3 16.51 46.94 73.80
CA ARG A 3 17.68 47.81 73.38
C ARG A 3 18.93 46.98 73.03
N LEU A 4 19.59 47.09 71.87
CA LEU A 4 20.35 48.21 71.25
C LEU A 4 20.60 47.94 69.73
N ARG A 5 20.37 48.89 68.80
CA ARG A 5 21.35 49.78 68.06
C ARG A 5 22.40 49.01 67.21
N TYR A 6 22.71 49.26 65.93
CA TYR A 6 22.81 50.52 65.14
C TYR A 6 23.17 50.24 63.64
N ARG A 7 22.64 51.09 62.71
CA ARG A 7 23.19 51.66 61.44
C ARG A 7 23.68 50.73 60.28
N GLN A 8 23.11 50.81 59.06
CA GLN A 8 23.44 51.71 57.91
C GLN A 8 24.93 51.58 57.46
N LEU A 9 25.36 51.40 56.20
CA LEU A 9 24.88 51.76 54.86
C LEU A 9 25.70 51.00 53.77
N TRP A 10 25.13 50.99 52.57
CA TRP A 10 25.57 50.54 51.24
C TRP A 10 27.01 50.87 50.77
N ARG A 11 27.60 49.99 49.94
CA ARG A 11 28.09 50.28 48.57
C ARG A 11 28.49 48.99 47.80
N ALA A 12 28.14 48.98 46.52
CA ALA A 12 28.31 47.91 45.53
C ALA A 12 29.75 47.73 45.04
N VAL A 13 30.09 46.55 44.50
CA VAL A 13 30.72 46.34 43.17
C VAL A 13 30.44 44.89 42.74
N ALA A 14 29.97 44.73 41.50
CA ALA A 14 29.82 43.45 40.81
C ALA A 14 31.13 43.04 40.12
N ALA A 15 31.48 41.75 40.15
CA ALA A 15 32.20 41.05 39.09
C ALA A 15 32.10 39.53 39.33
N GLY A 16 31.72 38.80 38.29
CA GLY A 16 31.40 37.38 38.35
C GLY A 16 32.62 36.46 38.54
N ALA A 17 32.35 35.28 39.09
CA ALA A 17 33.24 34.14 39.05
C ALA A 17 32.42 32.89 38.67
N ALA A 18 32.81 32.24 37.58
CA ALA A 18 32.26 30.97 37.13
C ALA A 18 32.72 29.84 38.08
N LEU A 19 31.78 29.04 38.57
CA LEU A 19 32.07 27.80 39.29
C LEU A 19 32.18 26.64 38.28
N ALA A 20 33.36 26.02 38.24
CA ALA A 20 33.58 24.74 37.57
C ALA A 20 32.99 23.61 38.42
N VAL A 21 32.09 22.81 37.84
CA VAL A 21 31.61 21.55 38.41
C VAL A 21 32.49 20.43 37.87
N LEU A 22 33.21 19.74 38.75
CA LEU A 22 33.98 18.54 38.42
C LEU A 22 33.02 17.38 38.12
N ALA A 23 32.89 17.02 36.85
CA ALA A 23 32.22 15.80 36.43
C ALA A 23 33.16 14.61 36.65
N THR A 24 32.73 13.62 37.44
CA THR A 24 33.34 12.30 37.43
C THR A 24 33.08 11.64 36.07
N PRO A 25 34.08 10.97 35.46
CA PRO A 25 33.85 10.31 34.19
C PRO A 25 32.95 9.10 34.42
N VAL A 26 31.76 9.14 33.83
CA VAL A 26 30.94 7.95 33.61
C VAL A 26 31.76 7.06 32.68
N GLN A 27 32.25 5.93 33.19
CA GLN A 27 32.76 4.86 32.33
C GLN A 27 31.62 4.36 31.46
N ALA A 28 31.58 4.88 30.23
CA ALA A 28 30.78 4.33 29.15
C ALA A 28 31.16 2.85 29.02
N HIS A 29 30.26 1.97 29.44
CA HIS A 29 30.33 0.57 29.07
C HIS A 29 30.03 0.54 27.58
N ALA A 30 31.08 0.59 26.75
CA ALA A 30 30.99 0.26 25.34
C ALA A 30 30.50 -1.18 25.27
N GLN A 31 29.19 -1.35 25.05
CA GLN A 31 28.63 -2.65 24.72
C GLN A 31 29.28 -3.07 23.40
N GLN A 32 30.04 -4.15 23.47
CA GLN A 32 30.74 -4.74 22.36
C GLN A 32 29.71 -5.10 21.28
N GLU A 33 29.77 -4.41 20.13
CA GLU A 33 28.94 -4.73 18.97
C GLU A 33 29.15 -6.21 18.62
N ALA A 34 28.06 -6.99 18.56
CA ALA A 34 28.10 -8.24 17.83
C ALA A 34 28.40 -7.88 16.36
N ALA A 35 29.52 -8.39 15.85
CA ALA A 35 29.98 -8.12 14.49
C ALA A 35 28.91 -8.54 13.47
N ALA A 36 28.85 -7.85 12.33
CA ALA A 36 28.09 -8.33 11.18
C ALA A 36 28.56 -9.75 10.80
N PRO A 37 27.70 -10.58 10.17
CA PRO A 37 28.09 -11.92 9.73
C PRO A 37 29.40 -11.87 8.95
N ASP A 38 30.40 -12.67 9.35
CA ASP A 38 31.69 -12.74 8.65
C ASP A 38 31.54 -13.57 7.38
N CYS A 39 30.90 -12.96 6.38
CA CYS A 39 30.80 -13.46 5.02
C CYS A 39 31.87 -12.83 4.11
N SER A 40 33.06 -12.57 4.65
CA SER A 40 34.16 -12.01 3.87
C SER A 40 34.44 -12.87 2.62
N GLY A 41 34.34 -12.24 1.44
CA GLY A 41 34.48 -12.92 0.14
C GLY A 41 33.20 -13.47 -0.48
N VAL A 42 32.07 -13.46 0.23
CA VAL A 42 30.75 -13.85 -0.29
C VAL A 42 29.85 -12.62 -0.39
N ARG A 43 29.39 -12.31 -1.62
CA ARG A 43 28.45 -11.21 -1.82
C ARG A 43 27.11 -11.53 -1.14
N THR A 44 26.65 -10.65 -0.27
CA THR A 44 25.31 -10.72 0.34
C THR A 44 24.37 -9.60 -0.11
N ASP A 45 24.89 -8.56 -0.78
CA ASP A 45 24.13 -7.39 -1.22
C ASP A 45 23.48 -7.62 -2.60
N TYR A 46 22.28 -8.21 -2.62
CA TYR A 46 21.45 -8.39 -3.81
C TYR A 46 20.20 -7.50 -3.82
N ARG A 47 19.84 -6.97 -5.01
CA ARG A 47 18.59 -6.20 -5.19
C ARG A 47 17.35 -7.08 -5.01
N THR A 48 17.48 -8.36 -5.31
CA THR A 48 16.42 -9.36 -5.20
C THR A 48 16.96 -10.61 -4.52
N TYR A 49 16.13 -11.24 -3.69
CA TYR A 49 16.43 -12.50 -3.01
C TYR A 49 15.41 -13.54 -3.46
N PRO A 50 15.76 -14.43 -4.39
CA PRO A 50 14.83 -15.42 -4.95
C PRO A 50 14.57 -16.55 -3.96
N VAL A 51 13.49 -17.29 -4.18
CA VAL A 51 13.27 -18.58 -3.51
C VAL A 51 14.35 -19.56 -3.96
N LEU A 52 15.14 -20.08 -3.01
CA LEU A 52 16.14 -21.11 -3.28
C LEU A 52 15.58 -22.50 -2.99
N ARG A 53 15.74 -23.43 -3.93
CA ARG A 53 15.24 -24.81 -3.86
C ARG A 53 16.36 -25.83 -4.06
N ALA A 54 16.10 -27.06 -3.61
CA ALA A 54 17.03 -28.17 -3.78
C ALA A 54 17.50 -28.29 -5.24
N GLY A 55 18.82 -28.34 -5.44
CA GLY A 55 19.43 -28.42 -6.76
C GLY A 55 19.75 -27.06 -7.43
N ASP A 56 19.31 -25.93 -6.87
CA ASP A 56 19.73 -24.61 -7.36
C ASP A 56 21.25 -24.42 -7.23
N SER A 57 21.87 -23.78 -8.22
CA SER A 57 23.29 -23.41 -8.15
C SER A 57 23.50 -21.97 -8.59
N ARG A 58 23.80 -21.08 -7.63
CA ARG A 58 23.88 -19.62 -7.84
C ARG A 58 24.57 -18.89 -6.69
N ALA A 59 24.98 -17.65 -6.91
CA ALA A 59 25.70 -16.85 -5.92
C ALA A 59 24.89 -16.59 -4.63
N GLU A 60 23.57 -16.49 -4.75
CA GLU A 60 22.67 -16.32 -3.61
C GLU A 60 22.64 -17.57 -2.72
N VAL A 61 22.92 -18.77 -3.24
CA VAL A 61 23.07 -19.97 -2.42
C VAL A 61 24.33 -19.89 -1.56
N ALA A 62 25.44 -19.39 -2.12
CA ALA A 62 26.66 -19.18 -1.34
C ALA A 62 26.43 -18.15 -0.22
N ALA A 63 25.67 -17.09 -0.51
CA ALA A 63 25.24 -16.12 0.49
C ALA A 63 24.38 -16.76 1.59
N ALA A 64 23.41 -17.60 1.21
CA ALA A 64 22.59 -18.34 2.17
C ALA A 64 23.42 -19.28 3.05
N GLN A 65 24.31 -20.07 2.46
CA GLN A 65 25.22 -20.97 3.17
C GLN A 65 26.10 -20.22 4.17
N CYS A 66 26.65 -19.08 3.77
CA CYS A 66 27.44 -18.25 4.68
C CYS A 66 26.61 -17.72 5.85
N LEU A 67 25.42 -17.16 5.58
CA LEU A 67 24.54 -16.64 6.63
C LEU A 67 24.01 -17.74 7.56
N LEU A 68 23.75 -18.94 7.03
CA LEU A 68 23.37 -20.11 7.83
C LEU A 68 24.54 -20.60 8.69
N HIS A 69 25.78 -20.53 8.18
CA HIS A 69 26.98 -20.88 8.95
C HIS A 69 27.20 -19.90 10.09
N ASP A 70 27.11 -18.59 9.83
CA ASP A 70 27.18 -17.55 10.85
C ASP A 70 26.06 -17.71 11.91
N ALA A 71 24.87 -18.11 11.48
CA ALA A 71 23.75 -18.43 12.37
C ALA A 71 23.90 -19.77 13.12
N GLY A 72 24.94 -20.57 12.85
CA GLY A 72 25.20 -21.85 13.52
C GLY A 72 24.38 -23.04 13.01
N HIS A 73 23.74 -22.91 11.85
CA HIS A 73 22.88 -23.94 11.25
C HIS A 73 23.53 -24.69 10.08
N TYR A 74 24.70 -24.25 9.61
CA TYR A 74 25.42 -24.89 8.51
C TYR A 74 26.92 -24.99 8.82
N SER A 75 27.51 -26.16 8.62
CA SER A 75 28.95 -26.41 8.86
C SER A 75 29.75 -26.66 7.58
N GLY A 76 29.08 -26.64 6.42
CA GLY A 76 29.72 -26.82 5.11
C GLY A 76 30.35 -25.53 4.57
N ALA A 77 31.06 -25.66 3.44
CA ALA A 77 31.59 -24.51 2.70
C ALA A 77 30.49 -23.80 1.91
N ALA A 78 30.63 -22.49 1.66
CA ALA A 78 29.75 -21.73 0.79
C ALA A 78 30.01 -22.07 -0.70
N THR A 79 29.54 -23.25 -1.13
CA THR A 79 29.75 -23.80 -2.47
C THR A 79 28.92 -23.12 -3.56
N GLY A 80 27.82 -22.46 -3.19
CA GLY A 80 26.87 -21.91 -4.15
C GLY A 80 25.90 -22.94 -4.73
N SER A 81 25.85 -24.17 -4.19
CA SER A 81 24.93 -25.23 -4.60
C SER A 81 24.00 -25.63 -3.47
N MET A 82 22.70 -25.69 -3.75
CA MET A 82 21.64 -25.97 -2.77
C MET A 82 21.52 -27.49 -2.57
N ASP A 83 22.59 -28.06 -2.02
CA ASP A 83 22.73 -29.48 -1.74
C ASP A 83 21.87 -29.95 -0.57
N THR A 84 21.86 -31.26 -0.31
CA THR A 84 21.06 -31.85 0.78
C THR A 84 21.45 -31.31 2.15
N GLY A 85 22.74 -30.98 2.36
CA GLY A 85 23.22 -30.36 3.60
C GLY A 85 22.68 -28.95 3.78
N THR A 86 22.66 -28.14 2.71
CA THR A 86 22.14 -26.78 2.71
C THR A 86 20.62 -26.77 2.91
N VAL A 87 19.89 -27.69 2.26
CA VAL A 87 18.44 -27.87 2.46
C VAL A 87 18.13 -28.27 3.92
N SER A 88 18.93 -29.16 4.51
CA SER A 88 18.81 -29.52 5.93
C SER A 88 19.05 -28.32 6.84
N ALA A 89 20.11 -27.55 6.59
CA ALA A 89 20.41 -26.34 7.35
C ALA A 89 19.30 -25.29 7.25
N VAL A 90 18.66 -25.15 6.08
CA VAL A 90 17.49 -24.27 5.93
C VAL A 90 16.32 -24.76 6.77
N ARG A 91 16.04 -26.07 6.81
CA ARG A 91 15.00 -26.64 7.69
C ARG A 91 15.31 -26.37 9.15
N ASP A 92 16.53 -26.65 9.58
CA ASP A 92 16.96 -26.42 10.96
C ASP A 92 16.83 -24.93 11.36
N TYR A 93 17.20 -24.03 10.45
CA TYR A 93 17.03 -22.60 10.66
C TYR A 93 15.55 -22.18 10.68
N GLN A 94 14.73 -22.72 9.77
CA GLN A 94 13.29 -22.48 9.74
C GLN A 94 12.64 -22.95 11.04
N ASP A 95 12.97 -24.14 11.52
CA ASP A 95 12.48 -24.70 12.78
C ASP A 95 12.91 -23.83 13.97
N ALA A 96 14.17 -23.40 14.02
CA ALA A 96 14.67 -22.49 15.06
C ALA A 96 13.98 -21.11 15.06
N LYS A 97 13.51 -20.64 13.90
CA LYS A 97 12.71 -19.41 13.78
C LYS A 97 11.20 -19.67 13.87
N GLY A 98 10.77 -20.92 13.96
CA GLY A 98 9.37 -21.36 13.92
C GLY A 98 8.65 -21.02 12.60
N LEU A 99 9.38 -21.00 11.49
CA LEU A 99 8.86 -20.86 10.13
C LEU A 99 8.49 -22.26 9.58
N PRO A 100 7.68 -22.37 8.49
CA PRO A 100 7.44 -23.65 7.85
C PRO A 100 8.76 -24.30 7.39
N SER A 101 9.05 -25.52 7.87
CA SER A 101 10.27 -26.29 7.59
C SER A 101 10.23 -26.96 6.20
N SER A 102 10.07 -26.15 5.16
CA SER A 102 10.01 -26.65 3.77
C SER A 102 11.38 -27.09 3.26
N GLY A 103 12.46 -26.48 3.75
CA GLY A 103 13.80 -26.57 3.16
C GLY A 103 13.99 -25.68 1.92
N GLU A 104 12.97 -24.91 1.54
CA GLU A 104 13.09 -23.84 0.55
C GLU A 104 13.38 -22.50 1.24
N LEU A 105 14.40 -21.76 0.79
CA LEU A 105 14.73 -20.46 1.37
C LEU A 105 13.94 -19.35 0.68
N GLY A 106 12.72 -19.09 1.17
CA GLY A 106 11.82 -18.03 0.68
C GLY A 106 11.94 -16.71 1.46
N ALA A 107 11.12 -15.72 1.08
CA ALA A 107 11.19 -14.34 1.57
C ALA A 107 11.24 -14.20 3.11
N ARG A 108 10.43 -14.96 3.86
CA ARG A 108 10.42 -14.93 5.34
C ARG A 108 11.75 -15.39 5.94
N ALA A 109 12.29 -16.51 5.46
CA ALA A 109 13.56 -17.06 5.94
C ALA A 109 14.75 -16.19 5.52
N TRP A 110 14.73 -15.65 4.30
CA TRP A 110 15.70 -14.65 3.84
C TRP A 110 15.69 -13.40 4.72
N THR A 111 14.51 -12.84 5.00
CA THR A 111 14.36 -11.65 5.85
C THR A 111 14.96 -11.88 7.24
N ALA A 112 14.67 -13.04 7.84
CA ALA A 112 15.21 -13.41 9.15
C ALA A 112 16.74 -13.54 9.11
N LEU A 113 17.30 -14.25 8.12
CA LEU A 113 18.76 -14.43 8.00
C LEU A 113 19.47 -13.08 7.79
N LEU A 114 18.95 -12.25 6.88
CA LEU A 114 19.58 -11.01 6.48
C LEU A 114 19.50 -9.93 7.56
N SER A 115 18.56 -10.02 8.50
CA SER A 115 18.38 -9.04 9.58
C SER A 115 19.03 -9.43 10.90
N ALA A 116 19.66 -10.61 10.98
CA ALA A 116 20.32 -11.11 12.18
C ALA A 116 21.42 -10.14 12.68
N GLY A 117 21.58 -10.07 14.01
CA GLY A 117 22.56 -9.21 14.68
C GLY A 117 21.93 -8.14 15.56
N THR A 118 22.65 -7.03 15.77
CA THR A 118 22.24 -5.93 16.66
C THR A 118 20.96 -5.21 16.20
N THR A 119 20.27 -4.54 17.12
CA THR A 119 18.97 -3.91 16.88
C THR A 119 18.98 -2.40 17.20
N PRO A 120 19.88 -1.60 16.59
CA PRO A 120 19.96 -0.16 16.85
C PRO A 120 18.71 0.58 16.35
N LEU A 121 18.37 1.70 16.98
CA LEU A 121 17.30 2.57 16.49
C LEU A 121 17.73 3.25 15.17
N LEU A 122 17.06 2.97 14.06
CA LEU A 122 17.35 3.61 12.76
C LEU A 122 16.17 4.46 12.29
N ARG A 123 16.47 5.63 11.73
CA ARG A 123 15.51 6.59 11.17
C ARG A 123 16.21 7.46 10.11
N ASP A 124 15.47 8.34 9.46
CA ASP A 124 16.02 9.27 8.47
C ASP A 124 17.31 9.96 8.95
N GLY A 125 18.31 10.00 8.08
CA GLY A 125 19.66 10.50 8.36
C GLY A 125 20.62 9.50 9.02
N ALA A 126 20.15 8.33 9.48
CA ALA A 126 21.04 7.26 9.95
C ALA A 126 21.90 6.70 8.80
N SER A 127 23.10 6.24 9.11
CA SER A 127 23.98 5.59 8.13
C SER A 127 24.82 4.46 8.73
N GLY A 128 25.34 3.59 7.86
CA GLY A 128 26.29 2.53 8.23
C GLY A 128 25.77 1.10 8.00
N ALA A 129 26.50 0.13 8.57
CA ALA A 129 26.26 -1.30 8.32
C ALA A 129 24.87 -1.78 8.77
N ALA A 130 24.33 -1.23 9.86
CA ALA A 130 22.99 -1.55 10.33
C ALA A 130 21.89 -1.11 9.35
N VAL A 131 22.09 0.01 8.65
CA VAL A 131 21.17 0.47 7.61
C VAL A 131 21.25 -0.46 6.39
N SER A 132 22.45 -0.83 5.95
CA SER A 132 22.63 -1.79 4.86
C SER A 132 21.95 -3.14 5.17
N ARG A 133 22.05 -3.59 6.43
CA ARG A 133 21.38 -4.80 6.93
C ARG A 133 19.86 -4.69 6.80
N VAL A 134 19.26 -3.58 7.22
CA VAL A 134 17.83 -3.37 7.09
C VAL A 134 17.40 -3.28 5.62
N GLN A 135 18.19 -2.61 4.76
CA GLN A 135 17.92 -2.52 3.33
C GLN A 135 17.90 -3.89 2.65
N ARG A 136 18.87 -4.77 2.99
CA ARG A 136 18.86 -6.18 2.53
C ARG A 136 17.61 -6.92 2.98
N ALA A 137 17.27 -6.83 4.27
CA ALA A 137 16.11 -7.51 4.82
C ALA A 137 14.79 -7.00 4.22
N LEU A 138 14.66 -5.69 3.97
CA LEU A 138 13.49 -5.09 3.31
C LEU A 138 13.40 -5.49 1.83
N ASN A 139 14.54 -5.59 1.12
CA ASN A 139 14.57 -6.13 -0.25
C ASN A 139 14.09 -7.58 -0.29
N ALA A 140 14.51 -8.41 0.67
CA ALA A 140 14.00 -9.78 0.79
C ALA A 140 12.51 -9.83 1.17
N ALA A 141 12.05 -8.97 2.08
CA ALA A 141 10.70 -9.00 2.60
C ALA A 141 9.63 -8.46 1.63
N LEU A 142 9.98 -7.42 0.86
CA LEU A 142 9.02 -6.62 0.08
C LEU A 142 9.38 -6.52 -1.40
N SER A 143 10.54 -7.03 -1.83
CA SER A 143 11.12 -6.68 -3.13
C SER A 143 11.22 -5.15 -3.33
N ALA A 144 11.67 -4.46 -2.28
CA ALA A 144 11.66 -2.99 -2.20
C ALA A 144 12.59 -2.29 -3.21
N ASP A 145 13.53 -3.01 -3.84
CA ASP A 145 14.53 -2.48 -4.79
C ASP A 145 15.35 -1.30 -4.23
N LEU A 146 15.71 -1.39 -2.95
CA LEU A 146 16.61 -0.45 -2.29
C LEU A 146 18.05 -0.67 -2.77
N ALA A 147 18.79 0.43 -2.87
CA ALA A 147 20.25 0.36 -2.88
C ALA A 147 20.75 0.00 -1.48
N MET A 148 21.77 -0.86 -1.37
CA MET A 148 22.45 -1.17 -0.11
C MET A 148 23.60 -0.20 0.06
N ASP A 149 23.26 1.08 0.09
CA ASP A 149 24.20 2.20 0.24
C ASP A 149 24.50 2.52 1.70
N GLY A 150 23.78 1.87 2.63
CA GLY A 150 23.91 2.13 4.05
C GLY A 150 23.41 3.51 4.44
N LEU A 151 22.57 4.15 3.63
CA LEU A 151 21.97 5.46 3.90
C LEU A 151 20.46 5.31 4.16
N PHE A 152 20.03 5.78 5.32
CA PHE A 152 18.62 5.78 5.67
C PHE A 152 18.00 7.06 5.13
N GLY A 153 17.63 7.04 3.84
CA GLY A 153 16.92 8.12 3.18
C GLY A 153 15.45 7.78 2.89
N PRO A 154 14.75 8.62 2.10
CA PRO A 154 13.30 8.52 1.88
C PRO A 154 12.83 7.17 1.32
N ASN A 155 13.63 6.52 0.48
CA ASN A 155 13.29 5.20 -0.05
C ASN A 155 13.34 4.12 1.04
N THR A 156 14.37 4.15 1.90
CA THR A 156 14.50 3.25 3.05
C THR A 156 13.35 3.48 4.04
N GLU A 157 13.02 4.74 4.34
CA GLU A 157 11.88 5.07 5.21
C GLU A 157 10.55 4.56 4.64
N SER A 158 10.29 4.80 3.35
CA SER A 158 9.09 4.31 2.66
C SER A 158 8.98 2.78 2.73
N ALA A 159 10.09 2.07 2.51
CA ALA A 159 10.15 0.63 2.64
C ALA A 159 9.93 0.14 4.09
N VAL A 160 10.47 0.86 5.09
CA VAL A 160 10.21 0.56 6.52
C VAL A 160 8.73 0.73 6.84
N ARG A 161 8.11 1.83 6.42
CA ARG A 161 6.66 2.05 6.61
C ARG A 161 5.83 0.97 5.90
N GLY A 162 6.22 0.60 4.68
CA GLY A 162 5.60 -0.51 3.94
C GLY A 162 5.74 -1.84 4.69
N TYR A 163 6.90 -2.11 5.27
CA TYR A 163 7.16 -3.32 6.04
C TYR A 163 6.34 -3.33 7.33
N GLN A 164 6.37 -2.23 8.10
CA GLN A 164 5.56 -2.06 9.30
C GLN A 164 4.08 -2.29 9.04
N SER A 165 3.54 -1.65 8.00
CA SER A 165 2.17 -1.85 7.56
C SER A 165 1.90 -3.32 7.19
N SER A 166 2.80 -3.96 6.43
CA SER A 166 2.66 -5.37 6.03
C SER A 166 2.75 -6.37 7.20
N ARG A 167 3.28 -5.94 8.34
CA ARG A 167 3.54 -6.76 9.53
C ARG A 167 2.70 -6.37 10.75
N GLY A 168 1.74 -5.46 10.59
CA GLY A 168 0.87 -5.01 11.68
C GLY A 168 1.61 -4.24 12.78
N LEU A 169 2.68 -3.53 12.42
CA LEU A 169 3.44 -2.68 13.35
C LEU A 169 2.91 -1.24 13.29
N GLY A 170 3.13 -0.47 14.36
CA GLY A 170 2.98 0.98 14.31
C GLY A 170 3.83 1.57 13.17
N VAL A 171 3.18 2.29 12.25
CA VAL A 171 3.81 2.78 11.01
C VAL A 171 4.45 4.15 11.25
N ASP A 172 5.59 4.15 11.93
CA ASP A 172 6.35 5.37 12.27
C ASP A 172 7.52 5.66 11.32
N GLY A 173 7.89 4.71 10.45
CA GLY A 173 9.05 4.81 9.56
C GLY A 173 10.40 4.63 10.27
N VAL A 174 10.37 4.21 11.53
CA VAL A 174 11.53 4.02 12.40
C VAL A 174 11.78 2.53 12.65
N VAL A 175 13.01 2.10 12.44
CA VAL A 175 13.41 0.72 12.77
C VAL A 175 13.79 0.67 14.24
N GLY A 176 12.77 0.59 15.09
CA GLY A 176 12.89 0.33 16.52
C GLY A 176 12.83 -1.16 16.87
N PRO A 177 12.79 -1.50 18.18
CA PRO A 177 12.82 -2.89 18.66
C PRO A 177 11.75 -3.80 18.03
N ASN A 178 10.52 -3.32 17.85
CA ASN A 178 9.42 -4.10 17.28
C ASN A 178 9.66 -4.41 15.79
N THR A 179 10.19 -3.44 15.04
CA THR A 179 10.54 -3.61 13.62
C THR A 179 11.68 -4.63 13.48
N TRP A 180 12.72 -4.54 14.32
CA TRP A 180 13.80 -5.53 14.33
C TRP A 180 13.31 -6.93 14.70
N ALA A 181 12.46 -7.07 15.71
CA ALA A 181 11.91 -8.35 16.11
C ALA A 181 11.10 -9.01 14.98
N ALA A 182 10.30 -8.24 14.25
CA ALA A 182 9.59 -8.71 13.07
C ALA A 182 10.56 -9.16 11.96
N LEU A 183 11.57 -8.34 11.63
CA LEU A 183 12.58 -8.69 10.63
C LEU A 183 13.31 -9.99 10.99
N GLN A 184 13.81 -10.11 12.22
CA GLN A 184 14.65 -11.22 12.67
C GLN A 184 13.89 -12.52 12.92
N SER A 185 12.59 -12.44 13.17
CA SER A 185 11.73 -13.62 13.20
C SER A 185 11.28 -14.06 11.79
N GLY A 186 11.43 -13.18 10.79
CA GLY A 186 10.85 -13.39 9.45
C GLY A 186 9.31 -13.39 9.48
N LYS A 187 8.73 -12.90 10.58
CA LYS A 187 7.30 -12.89 10.90
C LYS A 187 6.87 -11.45 11.23
N GLY A 188 5.57 -11.19 11.34
CA GLY A 188 5.13 -10.06 12.18
C GLY A 188 5.51 -10.34 13.64
N VAL A 189 5.34 -9.36 14.54
CA VAL A 189 5.65 -9.50 15.97
C VAL A 189 5.21 -10.88 16.48
N SER A 190 6.18 -11.74 16.78
CA SER A 190 5.97 -12.97 17.55
C SER A 190 5.98 -12.53 19.01
N GLY A 191 4.81 -12.16 19.49
CA GLY A 191 4.59 -11.31 20.66
C GLY A 191 3.25 -10.57 20.55
N GLY A 192 2.67 -10.52 19.35
CA GLY A 192 1.27 -10.89 19.20
C GLY A 192 1.20 -12.40 18.98
N ASN A 193 0.10 -13.02 19.32
CA ASN A 193 -0.36 -14.24 18.68
C ASN A 193 -0.29 -14.07 17.12
N PRO A 194 -0.77 -15.00 16.27
CA PRO A 194 -1.53 -14.51 15.08
C PRO A 194 -2.53 -13.42 15.57
N PRO A 195 -3.35 -12.74 14.76
CA PRO A 195 -4.60 -12.32 15.35
C PRO A 195 -5.31 -13.63 15.81
N SER A 196 -5.09 -14.05 17.04
CA SER A 196 -6.05 -14.77 17.85
C SER A 196 -7.26 -13.87 18.08
N ASP A 197 -7.11 -12.56 17.81
CA ASP A 197 -8.06 -11.53 18.18
C ASP A 197 -8.74 -10.88 16.96
N ALA A 198 -8.31 -11.12 15.71
CA ALA A 198 -9.05 -10.59 14.57
C ALA A 198 -10.41 -11.29 14.45
N PHE A 199 -11.47 -10.50 14.36
CA PHE A 199 -12.80 -11.01 14.13
C PHE A 199 -12.92 -11.52 12.69
N ARG A 200 -13.28 -12.79 12.52
CA ARG A 200 -13.29 -13.45 11.21
C ARG A 200 -14.70 -13.71 10.70
N VAL A 201 -14.91 -13.40 9.43
CA VAL A 201 -16.10 -13.79 8.68
C VAL A 201 -15.68 -14.59 7.46
N PHE A 202 -16.32 -15.74 7.23
CA PHE A 202 -15.96 -16.69 6.20
C PHE A 202 -16.97 -16.66 5.03
N LEU A 203 -16.46 -16.50 3.82
CA LEU A 203 -17.25 -16.53 2.58
C LEU A 203 -16.90 -17.76 1.75
N ALA A 204 -17.91 -18.37 1.12
CA ALA A 204 -17.76 -19.41 0.12
C ALA A 204 -18.73 -19.17 -1.05
N PRO A 205 -18.41 -19.60 -2.28
CA PRO A 205 -19.38 -19.57 -3.36
C PRO A 205 -20.52 -20.56 -3.08
N ALA A 206 -21.66 -20.39 -3.75
CA ALA A 206 -22.86 -21.19 -3.50
C ALA A 206 -22.63 -22.70 -3.71
N ASN A 207 -21.82 -23.06 -4.71
CA ASN A 207 -21.44 -24.45 -4.99
C ASN A 207 -20.43 -25.04 -3.98
N ALA A 208 -19.95 -24.26 -3.01
CA ALA A 208 -19.06 -24.70 -1.93
C ALA A 208 -19.66 -24.41 -0.53
N GLY A 209 -21.00 -24.41 -0.43
CA GLY A 209 -21.74 -24.28 0.83
C GLY A 209 -22.01 -22.85 1.28
N GLY A 210 -21.66 -21.84 0.47
CA GLY A 210 -21.96 -20.44 0.77
C GLY A 210 -23.47 -20.17 0.77
N SER A 211 -23.99 -19.67 1.89
CA SER A 211 -25.40 -19.28 2.02
C SER A 211 -25.54 -18.09 2.96
N ASP A 212 -26.31 -17.06 2.59
CA ASP A 212 -26.54 -15.91 3.47
C ASP A 212 -27.44 -16.23 4.68
N ALA A 213 -28.02 -17.43 4.73
CA ALA A 213 -28.67 -17.97 5.93
C ALA A 213 -27.67 -18.50 6.97
N ASN A 214 -26.41 -18.73 6.58
CA ASN A 214 -25.37 -19.19 7.49
C ASN A 214 -24.90 -18.06 8.43
N SER A 215 -24.27 -18.44 9.55
CA SER A 215 -23.72 -17.49 10.52
C SER A 215 -22.55 -16.69 9.94
N GLY A 216 -21.71 -17.30 9.10
CA GLY A 216 -20.48 -16.70 8.59
C GLY A 216 -19.32 -16.69 9.58
N LEU A 217 -19.51 -17.20 10.80
CA LEU A 217 -18.51 -17.15 11.88
C LEU A 217 -17.62 -18.41 11.93
N SER A 218 -17.85 -19.37 11.05
CA SER A 218 -17.03 -20.59 10.93
C SER A 218 -16.84 -21.01 9.47
N VAL A 219 -15.79 -21.78 9.22
CA VAL A 219 -15.50 -22.35 7.88
C VAL A 219 -16.55 -23.37 7.41
N SER A 220 -17.31 -23.96 8.34
CA SER A 220 -18.40 -24.91 8.07
C SER A 220 -19.73 -24.23 7.77
N GLU A 221 -19.91 -22.97 8.20
CA GLU A 221 -21.10 -22.16 7.93
C GLU A 221 -20.74 -20.86 7.20
N PRO A 222 -20.13 -20.93 6.00
CA PRO A 222 -19.71 -19.73 5.28
C PRO A 222 -20.90 -18.99 4.68
N ILE A 223 -20.87 -17.65 4.73
CA ILE A 223 -21.86 -16.81 4.04
C ILE A 223 -21.54 -16.69 2.53
N LEU A 224 -22.51 -16.24 1.74
CA LEU A 224 -22.37 -16.17 0.28
C LEU A 224 -21.95 -14.77 -0.19
N THR A 225 -22.51 -13.71 0.39
CA THR A 225 -22.38 -12.36 -0.14
C THR A 225 -21.63 -11.41 0.78
N LEU A 226 -20.95 -10.43 0.17
CA LEU A 226 -20.29 -9.34 0.90
C LEU A 226 -21.31 -8.45 1.64
N ASN A 227 -22.53 -8.33 1.13
CA ASN A 227 -23.62 -7.62 1.81
C ASN A 227 -24.03 -8.33 3.11
N ARG A 228 -24.04 -9.68 3.15
CA ARG A 228 -24.24 -10.41 4.39
C ARG A 228 -23.06 -10.26 5.34
N ALA A 229 -21.83 -10.24 4.83
CA ALA A 229 -20.62 -10.05 5.64
C ALA A 229 -20.69 -8.74 6.44
N GLN A 230 -21.06 -7.64 5.80
CA GLN A 230 -21.26 -6.36 6.48
C GLN A 230 -22.29 -6.43 7.61
N ARG A 231 -23.40 -7.17 7.43
CA ARG A 231 -24.43 -7.31 8.47
C ARG A 231 -23.92 -8.12 9.65
N VAL A 232 -23.22 -9.23 9.41
CA VAL A 232 -22.61 -10.05 10.46
C VAL A 232 -21.64 -9.20 11.30
N LEU A 233 -20.83 -8.37 10.63
CA LEU A 233 -19.89 -7.48 11.31
C LEU A 233 -20.58 -6.39 12.12
N ALA A 234 -21.61 -5.75 11.55
CA ALA A 234 -22.40 -4.74 12.27
C ALA A 234 -23.13 -5.33 13.49
N GLU A 235 -23.66 -6.56 13.37
CA GLU A 235 -24.30 -7.29 14.46
C GLU A 235 -23.29 -7.67 15.56
N ALA A 236 -22.07 -8.03 15.18
CA ALA A 236 -21.01 -8.45 16.11
C ALA A 236 -20.29 -7.29 16.80
N ASN A 237 -20.23 -6.12 16.15
CA ASN A 237 -19.55 -4.90 16.61
C ASN A 237 -18.13 -5.16 17.19
N PRO A 238 -17.22 -5.75 16.39
CA PRO A 238 -15.86 -6.04 16.85
C PRO A 238 -15.07 -4.76 17.15
N ASP A 239 -14.18 -4.84 18.14
CA ASP A 239 -13.22 -3.82 18.55
C ASP A 239 -11.77 -4.21 18.19
N THR A 240 -11.62 -5.06 17.18
CA THR A 240 -10.35 -5.60 16.71
C THR A 240 -10.26 -5.55 15.18
N ASP A 241 -9.10 -5.93 14.63
CA ASP A 241 -8.97 -6.15 13.19
C ASP A 241 -10.01 -7.14 12.67
N VAL A 242 -10.50 -6.92 11.45
CA VAL A 242 -11.48 -7.79 10.82
C VAL A 242 -10.88 -8.48 9.60
N GLU A 243 -11.12 -9.78 9.47
CA GLU A 243 -10.77 -10.55 8.29
C GLU A 243 -12.01 -11.20 7.66
N VAL A 244 -12.37 -10.74 6.47
CA VAL A 244 -13.29 -11.43 5.56
C VAL A 244 -12.47 -12.44 4.76
N ARG A 245 -12.52 -13.71 5.19
CA ARG A 245 -11.78 -14.85 4.64
C ARG A 245 -12.59 -15.52 3.53
N ILE A 246 -12.08 -15.44 2.29
CA ILE A 246 -12.84 -15.78 1.08
C ILE A 246 -12.29 -17.07 0.46
N ARG A 247 -13.10 -18.13 0.45
CA ARG A 247 -12.74 -19.40 -0.20
C ARG A 247 -12.56 -19.22 -1.71
N GLN A 248 -11.69 -20.03 -2.30
CA GLN A 248 -11.54 -20.07 -3.76
C GLN A 248 -12.86 -20.41 -4.46
N GLY A 249 -13.04 -19.84 -5.65
CA GLY A 249 -14.17 -20.11 -6.52
C GLY A 249 -14.74 -18.84 -7.14
N THR A 250 -15.87 -18.98 -7.85
CA THR A 250 -16.52 -17.87 -8.55
C THR A 250 -17.79 -17.45 -7.81
N TYR A 251 -17.85 -16.18 -7.46
CA TYR A 251 -18.96 -15.53 -6.79
C TYR A 251 -19.73 -14.69 -7.80
N VAL A 252 -21.03 -14.99 -7.97
CA VAL A 252 -21.95 -14.09 -8.65
C VAL A 252 -22.28 -12.96 -7.69
N ALA A 253 -21.59 -11.84 -7.84
CA ALA A 253 -21.61 -10.75 -6.88
C ALA A 253 -22.37 -9.54 -7.43
N PRO A 254 -23.53 -9.19 -6.86
CA PRO A 254 -24.18 -7.91 -7.14
C PRO A 254 -23.33 -6.76 -6.58
N GLN A 255 -23.80 -5.54 -6.82
CA GLN A 255 -23.13 -4.34 -6.34
C GLN A 255 -23.09 -4.31 -4.81
N THR A 256 -21.92 -4.00 -4.25
CA THR A 256 -21.73 -3.84 -2.81
C THR A 256 -21.36 -2.41 -2.49
N ASP A 257 -22.16 -1.79 -1.62
CA ASP A 257 -21.86 -0.53 -0.98
C ASP A 257 -21.46 -0.83 0.47
N TRP A 258 -20.22 -0.49 0.81
CA TRP A 258 -19.61 -0.79 2.10
C TRP A 258 -19.51 0.45 2.96
N ARG A 259 -19.88 0.32 4.24
CA ARG A 259 -19.93 1.38 5.26
C ARG A 259 -19.49 0.92 6.64
N PHE A 260 -19.13 -0.35 6.80
CA PHE A 260 -18.71 -0.87 8.10
C PHE A 260 -17.21 -0.66 8.29
N TYR A 261 -16.83 -0.09 9.42
CA TYR A 261 -15.43 0.13 9.79
C TYR A 261 -15.26 -0.14 11.28
N VAL A 262 -14.01 -0.37 11.69
CA VAL A 262 -13.64 -0.45 13.10
C VAL A 262 -12.58 0.63 13.32
N PRO A 263 -12.88 1.74 14.01
CA PRO A 263 -11.94 2.83 14.19
C PRO A 263 -10.58 2.35 14.76
N GLY A 264 -9.48 2.69 14.08
CA GLY A 264 -8.13 2.27 14.48
C GLY A 264 -7.76 0.84 14.10
N HIS A 265 -8.64 0.10 13.42
CA HIS A 265 -8.46 -1.28 13.03
C HIS A 265 -8.73 -1.49 11.52
N SER A 266 -8.13 -2.53 10.97
CA SER A 266 -8.24 -2.87 9.56
C SER A 266 -9.46 -3.72 9.24
N VAL A 267 -10.00 -3.58 8.03
CA VAL A 267 -11.01 -4.49 7.48
C VAL A 267 -10.46 -5.12 6.20
N SER A 268 -10.06 -6.38 6.30
CA SER A 268 -9.30 -7.07 5.25
C SER A 268 -10.16 -8.08 4.48
N PHE A 269 -10.12 -8.04 3.14
CA PHE A 269 -10.77 -8.97 2.23
C PHE A 269 -9.71 -9.81 1.53
N ILE A 270 -9.55 -11.06 1.96
CA ILE A 270 -8.38 -11.88 1.63
C ILE A 270 -8.77 -13.34 1.35
N PRO A 271 -8.02 -14.07 0.50
CA PRO A 271 -8.21 -15.50 0.31
C PRO A 271 -8.15 -16.24 1.65
N ILE A 272 -8.95 -17.30 1.78
CA ILE A 272 -9.07 -18.07 3.03
C ILE A 272 -7.73 -18.69 3.47
N ASP A 273 -6.88 -19.01 2.51
CA ASP A 273 -5.57 -19.64 2.67
C ASP A 273 -4.40 -18.65 2.69
N TYR A 274 -4.65 -17.35 2.45
CA TYR A 274 -3.60 -16.32 2.46
C TYR A 274 -2.99 -16.14 3.85
N ARG A 275 -1.65 -16.10 3.91
CA ARG A 275 -0.87 -15.76 5.11
C ARG A 275 -0.02 -14.51 4.87
N PRO A 276 0.27 -13.71 5.91
CA PRO A 276 1.01 -12.46 5.76
C PRO A 276 2.39 -12.59 5.09
N GLY A 277 2.54 -12.08 3.87
CA GLY A 277 3.77 -12.17 3.08
C GLY A 277 3.75 -13.22 1.98
N ASP A 278 2.62 -13.92 1.81
CA ASP A 278 2.39 -14.79 0.66
C ASP A 278 2.20 -13.96 -0.63
N ASP A 279 2.56 -14.55 -1.77
CA ASP A 279 2.32 -14.02 -3.10
C ASP A 279 1.16 -14.73 -3.85
N ALA A 280 0.88 -14.30 -5.09
CA ALA A 280 -0.22 -14.86 -5.87
C ALA A 280 -0.02 -16.34 -6.26
N GLY A 281 1.21 -16.85 -6.23
CA GLY A 281 1.56 -18.25 -6.46
C GLY A 281 1.49 -19.12 -5.20
N ASP A 282 1.51 -18.50 -4.02
CA ASP A 282 1.42 -19.21 -2.73
C ASP A 282 -0.03 -19.56 -2.33
N ILE A 283 -1.02 -18.88 -2.93
CA ILE A 283 -2.44 -19.18 -2.71
C ILE A 283 -2.95 -20.20 -3.73
N ALA A 284 -3.89 -21.06 -3.34
CA ALA A 284 -4.49 -22.10 -4.18
C ALA A 284 -5.21 -21.56 -5.42
N GLY A 285 -5.54 -20.27 -5.41
CA GLY A 285 -6.14 -19.54 -6.50
C GLY A 285 -6.81 -18.27 -6.01
N ARG A 286 -7.09 -17.36 -6.94
CA ARG A 286 -7.81 -16.11 -6.64
C ARG A 286 -9.30 -16.39 -6.53
N PRO A 287 -9.99 -15.98 -5.45
CA PRO A 287 -11.44 -15.84 -5.46
C PRO A 287 -11.86 -14.86 -6.57
N VAL A 288 -12.87 -15.25 -7.37
CA VAL A 288 -13.31 -14.50 -8.54
C VAL A 288 -14.69 -13.92 -8.29
N PHE A 289 -14.80 -12.60 -8.24
CA PHE A 289 -16.06 -11.87 -8.20
C PHE A 289 -16.45 -11.48 -9.63
N THR A 290 -17.59 -12.01 -10.09
CA THR A 290 -18.16 -11.67 -11.40
C THR A 290 -19.57 -11.13 -11.23
N ASN A 291 -19.89 -10.15 -12.06
CA ASN A 291 -21.19 -9.50 -12.04
C ASN A 291 -22.33 -10.46 -12.45
N VAL A 292 -23.55 -10.08 -12.09
CA VAL A 292 -24.79 -10.79 -12.44
C VAL A 292 -25.02 -10.74 -13.95
N ARG A 293 -25.30 -11.91 -14.54
CA ARG A 293 -25.76 -12.01 -15.93
C ARG A 293 -27.26 -11.83 -16.02
N ASP A 294 -27.71 -11.08 -17.02
CA ASP A 294 -29.12 -10.82 -17.34
C ASP A 294 -29.28 -10.64 -18.85
N GLY A 295 -30.27 -11.30 -19.45
CA GLY A 295 -30.61 -11.13 -20.88
C GLY A 295 -29.43 -11.24 -21.86
N GLY A 296 -28.48 -12.16 -21.62
CA GLY A 296 -27.33 -12.40 -22.51
C GLY A 296 -26.07 -11.55 -22.23
N GLY A 297 -26.15 -10.56 -21.34
CA GLY A 297 -25.02 -9.69 -20.94
C GLY A 297 -24.83 -9.61 -19.42
N TYR A 298 -23.90 -8.76 -18.97
CA TYR A 298 -23.72 -8.43 -17.56
C TYR A 298 -24.45 -7.12 -17.22
N ARG A 299 -25.06 -7.04 -16.03
CA ARG A 299 -25.80 -5.84 -15.59
C ARG A 299 -24.87 -4.63 -15.46
N PRO A 300 -25.31 -3.40 -15.76
CA PRO A 300 -24.49 -2.23 -15.50
C PRO A 300 -24.30 -2.02 -13.99
N GLY A 301 -23.08 -1.74 -13.55
CA GLY A 301 -22.82 -1.55 -12.12
C GLY A 301 -21.35 -1.55 -11.72
N TRP A 302 -21.12 -1.53 -10.40
CA TRP A 302 -19.81 -1.66 -9.77
C TRP A 302 -19.73 -2.95 -8.97
N TRP A 303 -18.52 -3.41 -8.67
CA TRP A 303 -18.32 -4.51 -7.74
C TRP A 303 -18.44 -4.03 -6.30
N PHE A 304 -17.57 -3.11 -5.90
CA PHE A 304 -17.43 -2.71 -4.50
C PHE A 304 -17.18 -1.22 -4.39
N ARG A 305 -17.90 -0.56 -3.49
CA ARG A 305 -17.78 0.88 -3.23
C ARG A 305 -17.70 1.13 -1.73
N VAL A 306 -16.52 1.53 -1.27
CA VAL A 306 -16.23 1.99 0.09
C VAL A 306 -16.78 3.40 0.24
N MET A 307 -17.58 3.66 1.28
CA MET A 307 -18.27 4.93 1.47
C MET A 307 -18.32 5.35 2.93
N LEU A 308 -18.54 6.64 3.18
CA LEU A 308 -18.78 7.16 4.52
C LEU A 308 -19.91 6.39 5.24
N PRO A 309 -19.80 6.18 6.56
CA PRO A 309 -20.90 5.73 7.39
C PRO A 309 -22.15 6.59 7.22
N SER A 310 -23.32 5.97 7.35
CA SER A 310 -24.60 6.68 7.31
C SER A 310 -25.06 7.17 8.68
N ASP A 311 -24.55 6.57 9.75
CA ASP A 311 -24.93 6.89 11.13
C ASP A 311 -24.15 8.12 11.62
N PRO A 312 -24.83 9.24 11.98
CA PRO A 312 -24.20 10.44 12.53
C PRO A 312 -23.37 10.22 13.79
N ASP A 313 -23.64 9.15 14.54
CA ASP A 313 -22.92 8.83 15.78
C ASP A 313 -21.67 7.96 15.52
N ASP A 314 -21.44 7.52 14.27
CA ASP A 314 -20.24 6.77 13.90
C ASP A 314 -18.99 7.67 14.01
N PRO A 315 -17.90 7.21 14.68
CA PRO A 315 -16.66 7.98 14.80
C PRO A 315 -16.02 8.39 13.45
N LEU A 316 -16.33 7.66 12.37
CA LEU A 316 -15.88 7.94 11.01
C LEU A 316 -16.99 8.55 10.14
N TYR A 317 -18.07 9.08 10.71
CA TYR A 317 -19.16 9.73 9.98
C TYR A 317 -18.67 10.88 9.08
N GLU A 318 -17.75 11.71 9.58
CA GLU A 318 -17.09 12.76 8.80
C GLU A 318 -15.89 12.25 7.99
N GLY A 319 -15.62 10.95 8.00
CA GLY A 319 -14.49 10.33 7.33
C GLY A 319 -13.22 10.29 8.17
N GLY A 320 -12.16 9.75 7.58
CA GLY A 320 -10.89 9.50 8.25
C GLY A 320 -10.17 8.31 7.66
N ASP A 321 -9.29 7.69 8.46
CA ASP A 321 -8.63 6.45 8.09
C ASP A 321 -9.63 5.28 8.20
N THR A 322 -9.95 4.68 7.04
CA THR A 322 -10.88 3.55 6.96
C THR A 322 -10.15 2.21 6.90
N SER A 323 -8.84 2.20 6.62
CA SER A 323 -7.97 1.02 6.68
C SER A 323 -8.55 -0.25 6.04
N VAL A 324 -9.25 -0.10 4.91
CA VAL A 324 -9.80 -1.25 4.16
C VAL A 324 -8.69 -1.85 3.29
N ASP A 325 -8.48 -3.16 3.38
CA ASP A 325 -7.41 -3.87 2.68
C ASP A 325 -7.98 -4.97 1.76
N PHE A 326 -7.62 -4.94 0.48
CA PHE A 326 -7.98 -5.98 -0.49
C PHE A 326 -6.74 -6.69 -0.98
N ARG A 327 -6.72 -8.03 -0.91
CA ARG A 327 -5.57 -8.81 -1.41
C ARG A 327 -5.98 -9.94 -2.34
N TYR A 328 -5.27 -10.06 -3.46
CA TYR A 328 -5.27 -11.26 -4.32
C TYR A 328 -6.64 -11.78 -4.78
N LEU A 329 -7.65 -10.91 -4.90
CA LEU A 329 -8.93 -11.25 -5.50
C LEU A 329 -8.90 -10.95 -7.01
N ARG A 330 -9.82 -11.56 -7.76
CA ARG A 330 -10.12 -11.19 -9.15
C ARG A 330 -11.51 -10.56 -9.21
N VAL A 331 -11.61 -9.42 -9.91
CA VAL A 331 -12.86 -8.69 -10.11
C VAL A 331 -13.10 -8.56 -11.60
N GLN A 332 -14.27 -8.99 -12.09
CA GLN A 332 -14.52 -9.01 -13.53
C GLN A 332 -15.96 -8.75 -13.98
N ASN A 333 -16.08 -8.23 -15.21
CA ASN A 333 -17.34 -8.03 -15.93
C ASN A 333 -18.28 -7.00 -15.28
N TYR A 334 -17.72 -5.91 -14.75
CA TYR A 334 -18.48 -4.78 -14.20
C TYR A 334 -18.29 -3.53 -15.05
N THR A 335 -19.21 -2.56 -14.93
CA THR A 335 -19.04 -1.26 -15.58
C THR A 335 -17.95 -0.43 -14.88
N ASN A 336 -17.85 -0.53 -13.55
CA ASN A 336 -16.76 -0.01 -12.73
C ASN A 336 -16.25 -1.10 -11.78
N GLY A 337 -14.99 -1.08 -11.38
CA GLY A 337 -14.45 -2.09 -10.47
C GLY A 337 -14.69 -1.75 -9.00
N LEU A 338 -13.63 -1.24 -8.36
CA LEU A 338 -13.59 -0.81 -6.96
C LEU A 338 -13.63 0.72 -6.89
N SER A 339 -14.34 1.27 -5.90
CA SER A 339 -14.39 2.72 -5.66
C SER A 339 -14.20 3.03 -4.18
N PHE A 340 -13.40 4.06 -3.90
CA PHE A 340 -13.30 4.71 -2.60
C PHE A 340 -14.00 6.07 -2.71
N ASP A 341 -15.20 6.17 -2.17
CA ASP A 341 -16.09 7.33 -2.28
C ASP A 341 -16.29 7.97 -0.90
N GLY A 342 -15.34 8.83 -0.53
CA GLY A 342 -15.40 9.67 0.65
C GLY A 342 -16.19 10.95 0.44
N GLN A 343 -17.01 11.04 -0.62
CA GLN A 343 -17.85 12.20 -0.89
C GLN A 343 -19.31 11.92 -0.57
N THR A 344 -19.86 10.84 -1.10
CA THR A 344 -21.30 10.59 -1.02
C THR A 344 -21.70 10.15 0.40
N PRO A 345 -22.80 10.68 0.97
CA PRO A 345 -23.85 11.52 0.38
C PRO A 345 -23.68 13.03 0.61
N ARG A 346 -22.51 13.49 1.07
CA ARG A 346 -22.27 14.89 1.45
C ARG A 346 -22.36 15.83 0.25
N LYS A 347 -22.78 17.06 0.51
CA LYS A 347 -22.77 18.15 -0.47
C LYS A 347 -21.32 18.49 -0.83
N TYR A 348 -21.03 18.55 -2.13
CA TYR A 348 -19.68 18.75 -2.66
C TYR A 348 -19.54 20.00 -3.53
N GLU A 349 -20.56 20.85 -3.54
CA GLU A 349 -20.57 22.13 -4.26
C GLU A 349 -21.01 23.27 -3.33
N ASP A 350 -20.29 24.39 -3.37
CA ASP A 350 -20.68 25.61 -2.67
C ASP A 350 -21.72 26.43 -3.45
N GLU A 351 -22.26 27.49 -2.83
CA GLU A 351 -23.23 28.40 -3.46
C GLU A 351 -22.71 29.10 -4.73
N ASN A 352 -21.39 29.15 -4.91
CA ASN A 352 -20.72 29.78 -6.03
C ASN A 352 -20.40 28.78 -7.17
N GLY A 353 -20.95 27.57 -7.09
CA GLY A 353 -20.81 26.54 -8.12
C GLY A 353 -19.43 25.90 -8.16
N TRP A 354 -18.66 26.00 -7.07
CA TRP A 354 -17.37 25.37 -6.97
C TRP A 354 -17.42 24.04 -6.23
N ARG A 355 -16.60 23.09 -6.68
CA ARG A 355 -16.32 21.88 -5.91
C ARG A 355 -15.69 22.27 -4.57
N ILE A 356 -16.09 21.60 -3.49
CA ILE A 356 -15.51 21.73 -2.13
C ILE A 356 -15.17 20.36 -1.57
N LYS A 357 -14.22 20.29 -0.62
CA LYS A 357 -13.91 19.06 0.11
C LYS A 357 -15.11 18.75 1.02
N PRO A 358 -15.79 17.60 0.83
CA PRO A 358 -17.09 17.36 1.43
C PRO A 358 -17.02 16.69 2.82
N SER A 359 -15.88 16.11 3.18
CA SER A 359 -15.61 15.40 4.44
C SER A 359 -14.10 15.13 4.55
N GLU A 360 -13.66 14.47 5.61
CA GLU A 360 -12.28 13.98 5.75
C GLU A 360 -11.93 12.81 4.81
N GLY A 361 -12.92 12.21 4.17
CA GLY A 361 -12.72 11.18 3.14
C GLY A 361 -12.70 9.76 3.68
N VAL A 362 -12.44 8.79 2.80
CA VAL A 362 -12.22 7.37 3.18
C VAL A 362 -10.78 7.03 2.84
N ASN A 363 -9.88 7.10 3.82
CA ASN A 363 -8.43 7.17 3.59
C ASN A 363 -7.71 5.90 4.06
N GLY A 364 -6.40 5.82 3.76
CA GLY A 364 -5.53 4.77 4.33
C GLY A 364 -5.78 3.37 3.80
N ASN A 365 -6.47 3.22 2.66
CA ASN A 365 -6.86 1.91 2.14
C ASN A 365 -5.74 1.26 1.32
N SER A 366 -5.79 -0.07 1.21
CA SER A 366 -4.82 -0.87 0.49
C SER A 366 -5.49 -1.77 -0.55
N VAL A 367 -4.94 -1.76 -1.77
CA VAL A 367 -5.32 -2.63 -2.87
C VAL A 367 -4.06 -3.29 -3.37
N PHE A 368 -3.85 -4.54 -2.97
CA PHE A 368 -2.61 -5.25 -3.22
C PHE A 368 -2.82 -6.52 -4.03
N GLY A 369 -2.05 -6.67 -5.10
CA GLY A 369 -2.02 -7.94 -5.82
C GLY A 369 -3.35 -8.30 -6.48
N MET A 370 -4.31 -7.40 -6.68
CA MET A 370 -5.62 -7.67 -7.27
C MET A 370 -5.55 -7.84 -8.80
N ASP A 371 -6.53 -8.54 -9.38
CA ASP A 371 -6.69 -8.70 -10.84
C ASP A 371 -8.05 -8.16 -11.29
N PHE A 372 -8.04 -6.97 -11.92
CA PHE A 372 -9.22 -6.35 -12.51
C PHE A 372 -9.29 -6.71 -13.99
N ARG A 373 -10.35 -7.40 -14.41
CA ARG A 373 -10.49 -7.89 -15.78
C ARG A 373 -11.84 -7.54 -16.40
N ASN A 374 -11.85 -7.13 -17.67
CA ASN A 374 -13.08 -6.87 -18.40
C ASN A 374 -13.98 -5.85 -17.68
N ILE A 375 -13.42 -4.68 -17.37
CA ILE A 375 -14.16 -3.60 -16.71
C ILE A 375 -14.53 -2.54 -17.75
N GLY A 376 -15.76 -2.06 -17.71
CA GLY A 376 -16.28 -1.01 -18.57
C GLY A 376 -17.51 -1.43 -19.37
N ASN A 377 -18.10 -0.45 -20.06
CA ASN A 377 -19.37 -0.63 -20.76
C ASN A 377 -19.31 -1.63 -21.91
N ARG A 378 -18.10 -1.96 -22.39
CA ARG A 378 -17.88 -2.98 -23.42
C ARG A 378 -18.21 -4.37 -22.88
N HIS A 379 -18.01 -4.57 -21.59
CA HIS A 379 -18.16 -5.86 -20.91
C HIS A 379 -19.45 -5.94 -20.08
N ALA A 380 -19.89 -4.81 -19.53
CA ALA A 380 -21.17 -4.66 -18.81
C ALA A 380 -21.93 -3.41 -19.34
N PRO A 381 -22.73 -3.58 -20.41
CA PRO A 381 -23.36 -2.48 -21.13
C PRO A 381 -24.50 -1.80 -20.34
N GLY A 382 -24.91 -0.61 -20.79
CA GLY A 382 -26.05 0.14 -20.27
C GLY A 382 -25.67 1.39 -19.46
N LYS A 383 -24.44 1.50 -18.97
CA LYS A 383 -23.90 2.71 -18.31
C LYS A 383 -22.45 2.96 -18.72
N THR A 384 -22.01 4.20 -18.62
CA THR A 384 -20.60 4.58 -18.82
C THR A 384 -19.72 4.04 -17.70
N GLY A 385 -18.64 3.35 -18.06
CA GLY A 385 -17.56 3.01 -17.13
C GLY A 385 -16.55 4.15 -17.00
N TYR A 386 -16.00 4.34 -15.81
CA TYR A 386 -15.09 5.42 -15.46
C TYR A 386 -13.76 4.92 -14.89
N GLY A 387 -13.74 3.80 -14.16
CA GLY A 387 -12.51 3.27 -13.61
C GLY A 387 -12.58 1.80 -13.21
N ALA A 388 -11.45 1.10 -13.31
CA ALA A 388 -11.27 -0.16 -12.60
C ALA A 388 -11.03 0.08 -11.11
N ILE A 389 -10.25 1.10 -10.77
CA ILE A 389 -10.23 1.70 -9.43
C ILE A 389 -10.55 3.19 -9.54
N LEU A 390 -11.43 3.68 -8.68
CA LEU A 390 -11.75 5.10 -8.53
C LEU A 390 -11.49 5.56 -7.10
N THR A 391 -10.86 6.71 -6.95
CA THR A 391 -10.78 7.40 -5.66
C THR A 391 -11.48 8.75 -5.78
N THR A 392 -12.39 9.05 -4.86
CA THR A 392 -13.15 10.30 -4.76
C THR A 392 -13.11 10.74 -3.31
N ASN A 393 -12.39 11.81 -3.00
CA ASN A 393 -12.10 12.24 -1.63
C ASN A 393 -11.53 11.10 -0.78
N SER A 394 -10.44 10.50 -1.26
CA SER A 394 -9.81 9.34 -0.62
C SER A 394 -8.29 9.44 -0.80
N SER A 395 -7.60 9.61 0.31
CA SER A 395 -6.17 9.92 0.39
C SER A 395 -5.39 8.80 1.07
N ASP A 396 -4.06 8.87 0.95
CA ASP A 396 -3.13 7.98 1.64
C ASP A 396 -3.34 6.49 1.33
N ASN A 397 -3.92 6.19 0.16
CA ASN A 397 -4.13 4.81 -0.26
C ASN A 397 -2.88 4.22 -0.93
N ARG A 398 -2.70 2.91 -0.78
CA ARG A 398 -1.66 2.12 -1.46
C ARG A 398 -2.29 1.20 -2.49
N ILE A 399 -2.02 1.44 -3.77
CA ILE A 399 -2.51 0.63 -4.89
C ILE A 399 -1.28 0.00 -5.55
N THR A 400 -0.95 -1.22 -5.14
CA THR A 400 0.33 -1.82 -5.50
C THR A 400 0.23 -3.25 -6.03
N ASN A 401 1.09 -3.59 -6.98
CA ASN A 401 1.19 -4.94 -7.55
C ASN A 401 -0.12 -5.47 -8.20
N ASN A 402 -0.99 -4.59 -8.69
CA ASN A 402 -2.27 -4.99 -9.29
C ASN A 402 -2.14 -5.18 -10.80
N ALA A 403 -3.00 -6.03 -11.36
CA ALA A 403 -3.17 -6.20 -12.80
C ALA A 403 -4.50 -5.60 -13.28
N PHE A 404 -4.44 -4.80 -14.33
CA PHE A 404 -5.60 -4.21 -15.00
C PHE A 404 -5.63 -4.72 -16.44
N ASN A 405 -6.65 -5.49 -16.80
CA ASN A 405 -6.72 -6.20 -18.07
C ASN A 405 -8.06 -5.94 -18.77
N ASN A 406 -8.04 -5.43 -20.00
CA ASN A 406 -9.26 -5.13 -20.77
C ASN A 406 -10.19 -4.15 -20.04
N ILE A 407 -9.66 -2.95 -19.78
CA ILE A 407 -10.42 -1.87 -19.15
C ILE A 407 -10.95 -0.97 -20.26
N GLU A 408 -12.16 -1.26 -20.73
CA GLU A 408 -12.63 -0.85 -22.05
C GLU A 408 -14.07 -0.34 -22.03
N ASN A 409 -14.25 0.86 -22.60
CA ASN A 409 -15.55 1.33 -23.07
C ASN A 409 -15.60 1.19 -24.61
N SER A 410 -16.81 1.27 -25.14
CA SER A 410 -17.16 1.24 -26.56
C SER A 410 -17.97 2.49 -26.96
N GLY A 411 -18.21 2.66 -28.26
CA GLY A 411 -18.98 3.79 -28.79
C GLY A 411 -18.27 5.14 -28.63
N ASN A 412 -19.04 6.20 -28.33
CA ASN A 412 -18.49 7.54 -28.09
C ASN A 412 -17.85 7.70 -26.69
N GLN A 413 -17.92 6.67 -25.84
CA GLN A 413 -17.44 6.68 -24.45
C GLN A 413 -16.06 6.03 -24.24
N VAL A 414 -15.41 5.58 -25.33
CA VAL A 414 -14.14 4.82 -25.31
C VAL A 414 -13.07 5.47 -24.43
N GLY A 415 -12.98 6.81 -24.43
CA GLY A 415 -11.95 7.55 -23.69
C GLY A 415 -12.31 7.90 -22.24
N LEU A 416 -13.50 7.51 -21.75
CA LEU A 416 -14.00 7.92 -20.42
C LEU A 416 -13.65 6.94 -19.30
N ILE A 417 -13.19 5.73 -19.66
CA ILE A 417 -12.76 4.73 -18.67
C ILE A 417 -11.24 4.72 -18.52
N HIS A 418 -10.80 4.56 -17.29
CA HIS A 418 -9.40 4.57 -16.90
C HIS A 418 -9.05 3.30 -16.12
N GLY A 419 -7.77 2.92 -16.08
CA GLY A 419 -7.34 1.87 -15.15
C GLY A 419 -7.49 2.39 -13.72
N LEU A 420 -6.92 3.57 -13.49
CA LEU A 420 -7.01 4.29 -12.23
C LEU A 420 -7.52 5.71 -12.47
N TYR A 421 -8.59 6.08 -11.75
CA TYR A 421 -9.17 7.41 -11.79
C TYR A 421 -9.12 8.06 -10.41
N ILE A 422 -8.11 8.88 -10.17
CA ILE A 422 -7.93 9.64 -8.93
C ILE A 422 -8.64 10.98 -9.05
N THR A 423 -9.65 11.22 -8.20
CA THR A 423 -10.50 12.41 -8.32
C THR A 423 -10.75 13.07 -6.98
N HIS A 424 -10.98 14.39 -7.04
CA HIS A 424 -11.57 15.19 -5.98
C HIS A 424 -10.89 15.02 -4.62
N TYR A 425 -9.81 15.77 -4.37
CA TYR A 425 -9.10 15.79 -3.07
C TYR A 425 -8.49 14.44 -2.66
N SER A 426 -8.30 13.53 -3.62
CA SER A 426 -7.63 12.25 -3.38
C SER A 426 -6.13 12.45 -3.46
N SER A 427 -5.48 12.68 -2.32
CA SER A 427 -4.08 13.08 -2.26
C SER A 427 -3.19 12.01 -1.64
N SER A 428 -1.88 12.14 -1.83
CA SER A 428 -0.89 11.28 -1.16
C SER A 428 -1.04 9.79 -1.44
N ASN A 429 -1.69 9.41 -2.56
CA ASN A 429 -1.83 8.01 -2.93
C ASN A 429 -0.54 7.48 -3.57
N VAL A 430 -0.18 6.25 -3.24
CA VAL A 430 0.97 5.54 -3.79
C VAL A 430 0.50 4.46 -4.75
N VAL A 431 0.91 4.58 -6.01
CA VAL A 431 0.53 3.69 -7.11
C VAL A 431 1.81 3.10 -7.72
N GLU A 432 2.14 1.89 -7.29
CA GLU A 432 3.43 1.27 -7.63
C GLU A 432 3.32 -0.16 -8.14
N ARG A 433 4.18 -0.50 -9.11
CA ARG A 433 4.35 -1.87 -9.62
C ARG A 433 3.05 -2.48 -10.17
N ASN A 434 2.14 -1.65 -10.67
CA ASN A 434 0.92 -2.15 -11.31
C ASN A 434 1.15 -2.38 -12.80
N LYS A 435 0.45 -3.37 -13.34
CA LYS A 435 0.44 -3.65 -14.78
C LYS A 435 -0.90 -3.24 -15.39
N PHE A 436 -0.86 -2.27 -16.30
CA PHE A 436 -2.00 -1.81 -17.09
C PHE A 436 -1.92 -2.38 -18.50
N GLU A 437 -2.88 -3.20 -18.89
CA GLU A 437 -2.92 -3.84 -20.19
C GLU A 437 -4.30 -3.66 -20.84
N ARG A 438 -4.29 -3.12 -22.07
CA ARG A 438 -5.50 -2.87 -22.86
C ARG A 438 -6.51 -1.97 -22.15
N VAL A 439 -6.12 -0.70 -21.95
CA VAL A 439 -6.99 0.34 -21.40
C VAL A 439 -7.42 1.30 -22.51
N SER A 440 -8.73 1.43 -22.76
CA SER A 440 -9.24 2.16 -23.92
C SER A 440 -9.21 3.69 -23.76
N GLY A 441 -9.31 4.19 -22.53
CA GLY A 441 -8.98 5.56 -22.19
C GLY A 441 -7.57 5.68 -21.60
N ASP A 442 -7.21 6.88 -21.14
CA ASP A 442 -5.91 7.15 -20.53
C ASP A 442 -5.77 6.31 -19.24
N PRO A 443 -4.71 5.52 -19.06
CA PRO A 443 -4.68 4.51 -17.99
C PRO A 443 -4.66 5.13 -16.59
N VAL A 444 -4.03 6.30 -16.43
CA VAL A 444 -4.06 7.09 -15.20
C VAL A 444 -4.72 8.44 -15.48
N LYS A 445 -5.75 8.77 -14.71
CA LYS A 445 -6.39 10.09 -14.73
C LYS A 445 -6.44 10.69 -13.34
N VAL A 446 -6.05 11.96 -13.22
CA VAL A 446 -6.02 12.73 -11.97
C VAL A 446 -6.82 14.02 -12.12
N ARG A 447 -7.66 14.36 -11.14
CA ARG A 447 -8.49 15.57 -11.16
C ARG A 447 -8.69 16.24 -9.81
N ASN A 448 -8.94 17.56 -9.87
CA ASN A 448 -9.49 18.39 -8.79
C ASN A 448 -8.76 18.24 -7.45
N GLU A 449 -7.65 18.96 -7.27
CA GLU A 449 -6.88 19.01 -6.01
C GLU A 449 -6.48 17.64 -5.44
N SER A 450 -6.44 16.62 -6.28
CA SER A 450 -5.82 15.33 -5.98
C SER A 450 -4.30 15.47 -6.09
N ASN A 451 -3.65 15.86 -5.00
CA ASN A 451 -2.27 16.33 -4.99
C ASN A 451 -1.31 15.26 -4.44
N TYR A 452 -0.01 15.45 -4.66
CA TYR A 452 1.03 14.61 -4.02
C TYR A 452 0.90 13.10 -4.30
N ASN A 453 0.22 12.69 -5.37
CA ASN A 453 0.09 11.28 -5.74
C ASN A 453 1.35 10.81 -6.48
N SER A 454 1.80 9.61 -6.17
CA SER A 454 2.96 8.98 -6.77
C SER A 454 2.54 7.82 -7.67
N PHE A 455 3.01 7.82 -8.92
CA PHE A 455 2.79 6.77 -9.91
C PHE A 455 4.15 6.29 -10.42
N GLU A 456 4.72 5.30 -9.75
CA GLU A 456 6.09 4.85 -10.03
C GLU A 456 6.16 3.36 -10.37
N HIS A 457 7.13 2.95 -11.19
CA HIS A 457 7.38 1.53 -11.49
C HIS A 457 6.20 0.76 -12.08
N ASN A 458 5.25 1.43 -12.74
CA ASN A 458 4.12 0.76 -13.38
C ASN A 458 4.44 0.42 -14.84
N THR A 459 3.81 -0.64 -15.34
CA THR A 459 3.96 -1.10 -16.74
C THR A 459 2.68 -0.82 -17.50
N PHE A 460 2.78 -0.23 -18.69
CA PHE A 460 1.65 0.13 -19.53
C PHE A 460 1.76 -0.58 -20.89
N ILE A 461 0.80 -1.42 -21.24
CA ILE A 461 0.79 -2.21 -22.47
C ILE A 461 -0.50 -1.93 -23.24
N ARG A 462 -0.39 -1.29 -24.41
CA ARG A 462 -1.54 -0.95 -25.25
C ARG A 462 -2.60 -0.19 -24.47
N THR A 463 -2.24 0.95 -23.93
CA THR A 463 -3.11 1.77 -23.09
C THR A 463 -3.25 3.16 -23.65
N GLY A 464 -4.33 3.85 -23.31
CA GLY A 464 -4.41 5.29 -23.52
C GLY A 464 -4.94 5.71 -24.88
N ARG A 465 -5.54 6.90 -24.88
CA ARG A 465 -6.03 7.58 -26.08
C ARG A 465 -5.20 8.82 -26.37
N SER A 466 -4.93 9.61 -25.34
CA SER A 466 -4.21 10.89 -25.39
C SER A 466 -2.84 10.76 -24.74
N ALA A 467 -2.71 10.14 -23.57
CA ALA A 467 -1.46 10.03 -22.81
C ALA A 467 -1.49 8.84 -21.83
N HIS A 468 -0.34 8.55 -21.19
CA HIS A 468 -0.28 7.58 -20.08
C HIS A 468 -0.78 8.19 -18.77
N TYR A 469 -0.39 9.43 -18.49
CA TYR A 469 -0.92 10.22 -17.37
C TYR A 469 -1.78 11.38 -17.89
N ARG A 470 -2.99 11.54 -17.36
CA ARG A 470 -3.84 12.67 -17.69
C ARG A 470 -4.23 13.47 -16.46
N GLY A 471 -3.82 14.74 -16.41
CA GLY A 471 -4.29 15.70 -15.42
C GLY A 471 -5.41 16.56 -15.99
N GLU A 472 -6.60 16.57 -15.39
CA GLU A 472 -7.73 17.34 -15.90
C GLU A 472 -8.48 18.09 -14.79
N PHE A 473 -8.96 19.29 -15.07
CA PHE A 473 -9.89 19.99 -14.19
C PHE A 473 -10.86 20.87 -14.99
N CYS A 474 -12.02 21.16 -14.41
CA CYS A 474 -13.01 22.04 -15.02
C CYS A 474 -12.86 23.48 -14.50
N ASP A 475 -12.20 24.34 -15.27
CA ASP A 475 -12.07 25.76 -14.98
C ASP A 475 -13.36 26.55 -15.30
N ALA A 476 -13.30 27.88 -15.24
CA ALA A 476 -14.46 28.73 -15.56
C ALA A 476 -14.93 28.57 -17.02
N ALA A 477 -14.01 28.37 -17.96
CA ALA A 477 -14.37 28.15 -19.37
C ALA A 477 -15.06 26.79 -19.56
N CYS A 478 -14.55 25.74 -18.92
CA CYS A 478 -15.18 24.43 -18.88
C CYS A 478 -16.59 24.48 -18.26
N LYS A 479 -16.78 25.18 -17.12
CA LYS A 479 -18.10 25.38 -16.49
C LYS A 479 -19.09 26.06 -17.43
N ARG A 480 -18.68 27.11 -18.14
CA ARG A 480 -19.54 27.80 -19.12
C ARG A 480 -19.98 26.88 -20.26
N LYS A 481 -19.09 26.01 -20.73
CA LYS A 481 -19.41 25.01 -21.77
C LYS A 481 -20.24 23.83 -21.22
N ASN A 482 -20.13 23.55 -19.93
CA ASN A 482 -20.76 22.41 -19.25
C ASN A 482 -21.45 22.88 -17.96
N PRO A 483 -22.60 23.56 -18.05
CA PRO A 483 -23.22 24.23 -16.90
C PRO A 483 -23.52 23.29 -15.70
N GLY A 484 -23.70 21.99 -15.95
CA GLY A 484 -23.91 20.97 -14.90
C GLY A 484 -22.64 20.45 -14.18
N THR A 485 -21.44 20.92 -14.52
CA THR A 485 -20.18 20.50 -13.86
C THR A 485 -19.74 21.53 -12.84
N SER A 486 -19.22 21.19 -11.66
CA SER A 486 -18.66 22.19 -10.72
C SER A 486 -17.34 22.77 -11.22
N ARG A 487 -17.03 24.02 -10.85
CA ARG A 487 -15.67 24.57 -11.03
C ARG A 487 -14.70 23.80 -10.14
N GLN A 488 -13.50 23.53 -10.66
CA GLN A 488 -12.48 22.69 -10.04
C GLN A 488 -11.13 23.41 -10.06
N CYS A 489 -10.23 23.04 -9.16
CA CYS A 489 -8.85 23.51 -9.18
C CYS A 489 -7.93 22.42 -9.80
N ALA A 490 -6.79 22.81 -10.36
CA ALA A 490 -5.86 21.81 -10.90
C ALA A 490 -5.20 21.03 -9.77
N SER A 491 -4.87 19.77 -10.04
CA SER A 491 -4.03 18.96 -9.18
C SER A 491 -2.54 19.32 -9.35
N TYR A 492 -1.78 19.22 -8.26
CA TYR A 492 -0.36 19.55 -8.23
C TYR A 492 0.49 18.60 -7.40
N HIS A 493 1.82 18.68 -7.55
CA HIS A 493 2.81 17.80 -6.92
C HIS A 493 2.66 16.30 -7.18
N ASN A 494 1.93 15.94 -8.21
CA ASN A 494 1.87 14.55 -8.63
C ASN A 494 3.18 14.15 -9.31
N ARG A 495 3.53 12.87 -9.23
CA ARG A 495 4.77 12.30 -9.74
C ARG A 495 4.47 11.12 -10.66
N PHE A 496 5.09 11.10 -11.83
CA PHE A 496 4.99 9.99 -12.78
C PHE A 496 6.38 9.58 -13.28
N PHE A 497 7.00 8.62 -12.57
CA PHE A 497 8.42 8.29 -12.73
C PHE A 497 8.68 6.79 -12.88
N ARG A 498 9.78 6.43 -13.56
CA ARG A 498 10.25 5.04 -13.65
C ARG A 498 9.21 4.04 -14.16
N ASN A 499 8.30 4.50 -15.02
CA ASN A 499 7.29 3.64 -15.62
C ASN A 499 7.77 3.10 -16.97
N ASP A 500 7.28 1.92 -17.33
CA ASP A 500 7.49 1.30 -18.63
C ASP A 500 6.29 1.57 -19.54
N LEU A 501 6.49 2.37 -20.60
CA LEU A 501 5.43 2.98 -21.40
C LEU A 501 5.31 2.32 -22.77
N GLY A 502 4.27 1.50 -22.94
CA GLY A 502 3.95 0.90 -24.23
C GLY A 502 3.22 1.84 -25.19
N ARG A 503 2.81 1.27 -26.33
CA ARG A 503 2.03 1.99 -27.34
C ARG A 503 0.60 2.32 -26.87
N ASN A 504 -0.06 3.19 -27.62
CA ASN A 504 -1.48 3.51 -27.46
C ASN A 504 -2.36 2.24 -27.52
N TYR A 505 -3.63 2.36 -27.12
CA TYR A 505 -4.57 1.23 -27.09
C TYR A 505 -4.64 0.43 -28.41
N ALA A 506 -4.64 1.12 -29.55
CA ALA A 506 -4.64 0.49 -30.88
C ALA A 506 -3.33 -0.26 -31.21
N GLY A 507 -2.23 0.01 -30.49
CA GLY A 507 -0.90 -0.56 -30.75
C GLY A 507 -0.16 0.10 -31.92
N THR A 508 -0.69 1.21 -32.45
CA THR A 508 -0.24 1.82 -33.70
C THR A 508 0.81 2.91 -33.52
N ARG A 509 0.87 3.56 -32.35
CA ARG A 509 1.83 4.65 -32.08
C ARG A 509 2.14 4.80 -30.60
N ASN A 510 3.25 5.46 -30.28
CA ASN A 510 3.54 5.91 -28.92
C ASN A 510 2.60 7.07 -28.55
N LEU A 511 2.27 7.18 -27.26
CA LEU A 511 1.58 8.33 -26.68
C LEU A 511 2.58 9.24 -25.97
N PRO A 512 2.29 10.53 -25.83
CA PRO A 512 2.94 11.37 -24.83
C PRO A 512 2.88 10.71 -23.44
N THR A 513 3.93 10.92 -22.65
CA THR A 513 3.97 10.48 -21.25
C THR A 513 2.81 11.07 -20.45
N TRP A 514 2.48 12.35 -20.70
CA TRP A 514 1.43 13.05 -19.99
C TRP A 514 0.66 14.04 -20.87
N ASP A 515 -0.55 14.37 -20.44
CA ASP A 515 -1.44 15.40 -21.00
C ASP A 515 -2.11 16.17 -19.85
N LEU A 516 -2.06 17.50 -19.88
CA LEU A 516 -2.59 18.37 -18.82
C LEU A 516 -3.63 19.33 -19.40
N SER A 517 -4.90 19.05 -19.14
CA SER A 517 -6.02 19.85 -19.65
C SER A 517 -6.66 20.72 -18.56
N PRO A 518 -6.94 22.01 -18.81
CA PRO A 518 -6.59 22.79 -20.02
C PRO A 518 -5.08 23.07 -20.17
N ASP A 519 -4.64 23.23 -21.43
CA ASP A 519 -3.26 23.52 -21.83
C ASP A 519 -2.82 24.95 -21.43
N GLY A 520 -1.51 25.16 -21.26
CA GLY A 520 -0.92 26.49 -21.08
C GLY A 520 -1.15 27.16 -19.72
N LEU A 521 -1.87 26.52 -18.80
CA LEU A 521 -2.09 27.01 -17.45
C LEU A 521 -0.99 26.48 -16.51
N THR A 522 0.06 27.29 -16.34
CA THR A 522 1.04 27.17 -15.24
C THR A 522 0.47 27.53 -13.88
N ASN A 523 -0.80 27.96 -13.80
CA ASN A 523 -1.50 28.24 -12.55
C ASN A 523 -2.85 27.52 -12.54
N ALA A 524 -3.20 26.90 -11.42
CA ALA A 524 -4.56 26.48 -11.17
C ALA A 524 -5.44 27.76 -11.08
N GLY A 525 -6.69 27.68 -11.54
CA GLY A 525 -7.53 28.82 -11.92
C GLY A 525 -7.47 30.06 -10.99
N GLY A 526 -7.58 31.27 -11.55
CA GLY A 526 -7.38 32.51 -10.79
C GLY A 526 -8.11 32.58 -9.43
N GLY A 527 -7.46 33.20 -8.44
CA GLY A 527 -7.95 33.33 -7.07
C GLY A 527 -7.59 32.12 -6.21
N ARG A 528 -8.61 31.46 -5.64
CA ARG A 528 -8.48 30.35 -4.66
C ARG A 528 -7.76 29.09 -5.17
N CYS A 529 -7.62 28.94 -6.49
CA CYS A 529 -6.89 27.80 -7.06
C CYS A 529 -5.46 28.18 -7.45
N SER A 530 -4.87 29.30 -7.01
CA SER A 530 -3.50 29.61 -7.40
C SER A 530 -2.53 28.50 -6.97
N LEU A 531 -1.63 28.08 -7.86
CA LEU A 531 -0.52 27.21 -7.43
C LEU A 531 0.47 28.06 -6.64
N PRO A 532 1.03 27.54 -5.52
CA PRO A 532 2.10 28.25 -4.84
C PRO A 532 3.29 28.46 -5.78
N SER A 533 4.04 29.56 -5.57
CA SER A 533 5.18 29.92 -6.42
C SER A 533 6.22 28.79 -6.45
N GLY A 534 6.68 28.41 -7.64
CA GLY A 534 7.66 27.33 -7.83
C GLY A 534 7.06 25.93 -7.94
N GLU A 535 5.77 25.76 -7.64
CA GLU A 535 5.13 24.45 -7.64
C GLU A 535 4.72 24.01 -9.04
N LYS A 536 4.77 22.68 -9.25
CA LYS A 536 4.45 22.06 -10.54
C LYS A 536 3.23 21.17 -10.42
N ARG A 537 2.42 21.16 -11.48
CA ARG A 537 1.25 20.26 -11.57
C ARG A 537 1.66 18.78 -11.57
N LEU A 538 2.76 18.48 -12.23
CA LEU A 538 3.27 17.14 -12.44
C LEU A 538 4.80 17.19 -12.57
N ALA A 539 5.49 16.28 -11.90
CA ALA A 539 6.89 15.96 -12.16
C ALA A 539 6.98 14.60 -12.86
N THR A 540 7.83 14.48 -13.88
CA THR A 540 8.03 13.24 -14.63
C THR A 540 9.51 13.00 -14.90
N GLY A 541 9.94 11.75 -14.93
CA GLY A 541 11.32 11.39 -15.29
C GLY A 541 11.59 9.90 -15.24
N TYR A 542 12.70 9.47 -15.83
CA TYR A 542 13.14 8.06 -15.87
C TYR A 542 12.09 7.07 -16.43
N ASN A 543 11.10 7.52 -17.21
CA ASN A 543 10.17 6.63 -17.89
C ASN A 543 10.82 6.05 -19.16
N THR A 544 10.59 4.78 -19.45
CA THR A 544 11.13 4.06 -20.61
C THR A 544 10.01 3.74 -21.61
N TYR A 545 10.36 3.55 -22.88
CA TYR A 545 9.44 3.19 -23.98
C TYR A 545 9.89 1.90 -24.67
#